data_AF-A0A376W6C4-F1
#
_entry.id   AF-A0A376W6C4-F1
#
_cell.length_a   1.000
_cell.length_b   1.000
_cell.length_c   1.000
_cell.angle_alpha   90.00
_cell.angle_beta   90.00
_cell.angle_gamma   90.00
#
_symmetry.space_group_name_H-M   'P 1'
#
loop_
_entity.id
_entity.type
_entity.pdbx_description
1 polymer ?
#
loop_
_entity_poly.entity_id
_entity_poly.type
_entity_poly.pdbx_seq_one_letter_code
_entity_poly.pdbx_strand_id
1 'polypeptide(L)'
;MLQHYSVSWKKGLAALCLLAVAGLSGCDQKENAAAKVEYDGLSNSQPLRVDANNHTVTMLVQINGRFLTDDTRHGIVFKDGSNGHKSLFMGYATPKAFYEALKEAGGTPGENMTMDNKETTHVTGSKLDISVNWQGAAKAYSFDEVIVDSNGKKLDMRFGGNLTAAEEKKRVAWCVWIAARSASSAMQHTLMVRWKNAAK
;
A
#
# COMPACT_ATOMS: atom_id res chain seq x y z
N MET A 1 -51.90 1.60 41.17
CA MET A 1 -52.66 0.72 40.24
C MET A 1 -53.69 1.60 39.55
N LEU A 2 -53.52 1.85 38.24
CA LEU A 2 -54.38 1.33 37.16
C LEU A 2 -55.84 1.83 37.31
N GLN A 3 -56.52 2.51 36.39
CA GLN A 3 -56.37 2.67 34.94
C GLN A 3 -57.34 3.73 34.38
N HIS A 4 -56.89 4.32 33.27
CA HIS A 4 -57.63 4.77 32.08
C HIS A 4 -58.94 5.58 32.18
N TYR A 5 -58.81 6.84 31.74
CA TYR A 5 -59.87 7.60 31.07
C TYR A 5 -60.09 7.10 29.64
N SER A 6 -61.34 6.89 29.25
CA SER A 6 -61.75 6.70 27.86
C SER A 6 -62.55 7.91 27.36
N VAL A 7 -62.13 8.39 26.19
CA VAL A 7 -62.75 9.47 25.41
C VAL A 7 -63.66 8.84 24.36
N SER A 8 -64.80 9.49 24.07
CA SER A 8 -65.51 9.40 22.79
C SER A 8 -66.36 10.66 22.68
N TRP A 9 -66.31 11.44 21.60
CA TRP A 9 -67.09 11.10 20.41
C TRP A 9 -66.70 11.95 19.19
N LYS A 10 -66.21 11.21 18.18
CA LYS A 10 -66.43 11.33 16.73
C LYS A 10 -65.75 12.40 15.88
N LYS A 11 -65.42 11.89 14.70
CA LYS A 11 -64.47 12.31 13.67
C LYS A 11 -65.23 12.73 12.41
N GLY A 12 -64.54 13.51 11.59
CA GLY A 12 -64.78 13.72 10.15
C GLY A 12 -64.35 15.15 9.77
N LEU A 13 -63.59 15.44 8.73
CA LEU A 13 -63.00 14.71 7.61
C LEU A 13 -62.02 15.69 6.89
N ALA A 14 -61.17 15.18 5.97
CA ALA A 14 -60.36 15.88 4.94
C ALA A 14 -59.00 16.48 5.40
N ALA A 15 -57.84 15.90 5.01
CA ALA A 15 -57.14 15.94 3.69
C ALA A 15 -56.50 17.30 3.40
N LEU A 16 -55.35 17.49 2.74
CA LEU A 16 -54.16 16.72 2.32
C LEU A 16 -53.18 17.83 1.83
N CYS A 17 -51.87 17.56 1.88
CA CYS A 17 -50.71 18.43 1.60
C CYS A 17 -50.71 19.26 0.29
N LEU A 18 -49.92 20.35 0.26
CA LEU A 18 -48.89 20.75 -0.75
C LEU A 18 -48.28 22.13 -0.36
N LEU A 19 -47.03 22.15 0.15
CA LEU A 19 -45.76 22.53 -0.52
C LEU A 19 -45.63 24.01 -0.95
N ALA A 20 -44.69 24.73 -0.31
CA ALA A 20 -44.02 25.90 -0.88
C ALA A 20 -42.50 25.81 -0.60
N VAL A 21 -41.75 26.03 -1.67
CA VAL A 21 -40.33 25.78 -1.88
C VAL A 21 -39.46 26.87 -1.23
N ALA A 22 -38.36 26.47 -0.61
CA ALA A 22 -37.21 27.36 -0.38
C ALA A 22 -35.93 26.64 -0.82
N GLY A 23 -35.44 26.99 -2.01
CA GLY A 23 -34.11 26.64 -2.48
C GLY A 23 -33.20 27.85 -2.33
N LEU A 24 -32.14 27.70 -1.53
CA LEU A 24 -30.86 28.34 -1.78
C LEU A 24 -29.77 27.30 -1.60
N SER A 25 -29.05 27.12 -2.69
CA SER A 25 -28.02 26.15 -2.95
C SER A 25 -26.77 26.42 -2.12
N GLY A 26 -26.60 25.65 -1.05
CA GLY A 26 -25.28 25.40 -0.46
C GLY A 26 -24.79 24.06 -0.99
N CYS A 27 -23.89 24.08 -1.97
CA CYS A 27 -23.11 22.90 -2.32
C CYS A 27 -22.28 22.51 -1.08
N ASP A 28 -22.74 21.51 -0.34
CA ASP A 28 -21.88 20.74 0.55
C ASP A 28 -20.80 20.09 -0.33
N GLN A 29 -19.67 20.76 -0.48
CA GLN A 29 -18.43 20.12 -0.85
C GLN A 29 -18.09 19.17 0.30
N LYS A 30 -18.58 17.93 0.17
CA LYS A 30 -18.00 16.76 0.84
C LYS A 30 -16.57 16.66 0.33
N GLU A 31 -15.67 17.39 1.00
CA GLU A 31 -14.25 17.11 0.94
C GLU A 31 -14.11 15.64 1.33
N ASN A 32 -13.73 14.80 0.37
CA ASN A 32 -13.47 13.39 0.65
C ASN A 32 -12.26 13.36 1.58
N ALA A 33 -12.50 13.39 2.89
CA ALA A 33 -11.49 13.09 3.88
C ALA A 33 -10.91 11.72 3.50
N ALA A 34 -9.68 11.72 2.99
CA ALA A 34 -8.99 10.50 2.60
C ALA A 34 -9.08 9.52 3.77
N ALA A 35 -9.60 8.31 3.51
CA ALA A 35 -9.82 7.31 4.55
C ALA A 35 -8.53 7.14 5.38
N LYS A 36 -8.66 7.17 6.70
CA LYS A 36 -7.53 7.03 7.63
C LYS A 36 -7.02 5.59 7.54
N VAL A 37 -5.95 5.39 6.79
CA VAL A 37 -5.25 4.10 6.71
C VAL A 37 -4.12 4.13 7.73
N GLU A 38 -4.20 3.26 8.73
CA GLU A 38 -3.19 3.14 9.80
C GLU A 38 -2.93 1.67 10.14
N TYR A 39 -1.66 1.32 10.36
CA TYR A 39 -1.25 0.01 10.83
C TYR A 39 0.13 0.06 11.48
N ASP A 40 0.30 -0.53 12.67
CA ASP A 40 1.57 -0.57 13.43
C ASP A 40 2.27 0.80 13.62
N GLY A 41 1.47 1.86 13.82
CA GLY A 41 1.95 3.23 13.96
C GLY A 41 2.38 3.91 12.64
N LEU A 42 2.18 3.25 11.49
CA LEU A 42 2.31 3.84 10.16
C LEU A 42 0.96 4.36 9.68
N SER A 43 0.96 5.41 8.88
CA SER A 43 -0.26 6.02 8.34
C SER A 43 -0.04 6.59 6.93
N ASN A 44 -1.10 7.09 6.29
CA ASN A 44 -0.96 7.83 5.03
C ASN A 44 -0.04 9.06 5.12
N SER A 45 -0.04 9.75 6.26
CA SER A 45 0.80 10.95 6.48
C SER A 45 2.21 10.59 6.96
N GLN A 46 2.39 9.40 7.55
CA GLN A 46 3.68 8.87 7.97
C GLN A 46 3.80 7.40 7.54
N PRO A 47 3.99 7.13 6.24
CA PRO A 47 3.89 5.77 5.70
C PRO A 47 5.18 4.96 5.86
N LEU A 48 6.21 5.55 6.46
CA LEU A 48 7.55 4.98 6.52
C LEU A 48 8.16 5.17 7.92
N ARG A 49 8.84 4.16 8.41
CA ARG A 49 9.63 4.18 9.65
C ARG A 49 10.99 3.55 9.41
N VAL A 50 12.04 4.21 9.89
CA VAL A 50 13.41 3.69 9.89
C VAL A 50 13.78 3.27 11.30
N ASP A 51 14.41 2.11 11.42
CA ASP A 51 15.11 1.67 12.62
C ASP A 51 16.57 1.43 12.23
N ALA A 52 17.39 2.47 12.42
CA ALA A 52 18.79 2.47 12.04
C ALA A 52 19.62 1.46 12.85
N ASN A 53 19.24 1.21 14.12
CA ASN A 53 19.94 0.27 14.99
C ASN A 53 19.75 -1.18 14.52
N ASN A 54 18.56 -1.50 14.04
CA ASN A 54 18.26 -2.83 13.49
C ASN A 54 18.43 -2.90 11.97
N HIS A 55 18.87 -1.82 11.33
CA HIS A 55 19.05 -1.70 9.88
C HIS A 55 17.81 -2.06 9.08
N THR A 56 16.64 -1.59 9.54
CA THR A 56 15.36 -1.87 8.89
C THR A 56 14.61 -0.62 8.47
N VAL A 57 13.90 -0.75 7.35
CA VAL A 57 12.89 0.19 6.88
C VAL A 57 11.57 -0.53 6.86
N THR A 58 10.52 0.07 7.43
CA THR A 58 9.15 -0.46 7.38
C THR A 58 8.25 0.52 6.66
N MET A 59 7.47 0.05 5.69
CA MET A 59 6.54 0.87 4.90
C MET A 59 5.12 0.32 4.98
N LEU A 60 4.15 1.24 5.05
CA LEU A 60 2.75 0.97 4.81
C LEU A 60 2.53 0.72 3.31
N VAL A 61 1.91 -0.41 2.99
CA VAL A 61 1.54 -0.76 1.62
C VAL A 61 0.12 -1.29 1.57
N GLN A 62 -0.46 -1.31 0.38
CA GLN A 62 -1.76 -1.90 0.10
C GLN A 62 -1.63 -3.00 -0.94
N ILE A 63 -2.34 -4.10 -0.76
CA ILE A 63 -2.46 -5.08 -1.84
C ILE A 63 -3.31 -4.50 -2.97
N ASN A 64 -2.84 -4.58 -4.21
CA ASN A 64 -3.58 -4.06 -5.36
C ASN A 64 -4.83 -4.92 -5.69
N GLY A 65 -4.87 -6.16 -5.19
CA GLY A 65 -5.94 -7.12 -5.49
C GLY A 65 -5.88 -7.68 -6.91
N ARG A 66 -4.86 -7.29 -7.68
CA ARG A 66 -4.50 -7.81 -9.00
C ARG A 66 -3.22 -8.61 -8.89
N PHE A 67 -2.96 -9.50 -9.86
CA PHE A 67 -1.76 -10.32 -9.89
C PHE A 67 -1.64 -11.24 -8.68
N LEU A 68 -2.75 -11.69 -8.10
CA LEU A 68 -2.75 -12.70 -7.03
C LEU A 68 -2.50 -14.11 -7.59
N THR A 69 -2.78 -14.30 -8.88
CA THR A 69 -2.59 -15.54 -9.64
C THR A 69 -1.90 -15.33 -10.99
N ASP A 70 -1.68 -14.07 -11.38
CA ASP A 70 -1.10 -13.68 -12.67
C ASP A 70 0.30 -13.11 -12.48
N ASP A 71 1.13 -13.24 -13.51
CA ASP A 71 2.50 -12.76 -13.47
C ASP A 71 2.57 -11.23 -13.54
N THR A 72 3.44 -10.63 -12.73
CA THR A 72 3.76 -9.20 -12.79
C THR A 72 5.25 -8.97 -12.59
N ARG A 73 5.82 -7.95 -13.26
CA ARG A 73 7.21 -7.56 -13.00
C ARG A 73 7.33 -6.48 -11.93
N HIS A 74 6.25 -6.18 -11.24
CA HIS A 74 6.14 -5.08 -10.31
C HIS A 74 5.69 -5.59 -8.94
N GLY A 75 6.65 -5.75 -8.02
CA GLY A 75 6.35 -6.18 -6.65
C GLY A 75 5.68 -5.07 -5.85
N ILE A 76 6.42 -4.02 -5.52
CA ILE A 76 5.94 -2.86 -4.76
C ILE A 76 6.21 -1.59 -5.56
N VAL A 77 5.18 -0.86 -5.94
CA VAL A 77 5.33 0.43 -6.62
C VAL A 77 4.54 1.48 -5.86
N PHE A 78 5.07 2.71 -5.77
CA PHE A 78 4.36 3.81 -5.15
C PHE A 78 3.01 4.02 -5.83
N LYS A 79 1.99 4.17 -5.00
CA LYS A 79 0.59 4.21 -5.40
C LYS A 79 0.32 5.28 -6.47
N ASP A 80 0.96 6.44 -6.39
CA ASP A 80 0.78 7.56 -7.33
C ASP A 80 1.79 7.54 -8.49
N GLY A 81 2.59 6.47 -8.59
CA GLY A 81 3.53 6.24 -9.68
C GLY A 81 2.86 5.66 -10.94
N SER A 82 3.49 5.85 -12.09
CA SER A 82 2.93 5.43 -13.39
C SER A 82 2.62 3.93 -13.52
N ASN A 83 3.28 3.10 -12.71
CA ASN A 83 3.08 1.65 -12.66
C ASN A 83 2.43 1.16 -11.35
N GLY A 84 1.93 2.05 -10.47
CA GLY A 84 1.31 1.66 -9.19
C GLY A 84 0.17 0.66 -9.37
N HIS A 85 -0.69 0.90 -10.37
CA HIS A 85 -1.80 -0.01 -10.70
C HIS A 85 -1.37 -1.35 -11.34
N LYS A 86 -0.08 -1.50 -11.69
CA LYS A 86 0.49 -2.73 -12.29
C LYS A 86 1.26 -3.58 -11.27
N SER A 87 1.37 -3.14 -10.03
CA SER A 87 2.12 -3.87 -9.00
C SER A 87 1.25 -4.78 -8.15
N LEU A 88 1.87 -5.77 -7.50
CA LEU A 88 1.22 -6.61 -6.50
C LEU A 88 0.82 -5.78 -5.26
N PHE A 89 1.75 -4.93 -4.81
CA PHE A 89 1.55 -4.01 -3.70
C PHE A 89 1.75 -2.56 -4.14
N MET A 90 0.90 -1.68 -3.63
CA MET A 90 0.99 -0.23 -3.78
C MET A 90 1.62 0.36 -2.52
N GLY A 91 2.84 0.92 -2.64
CA GLY A 91 3.54 1.56 -1.54
C GLY A 91 3.05 2.99 -1.29
N TYR A 92 3.03 3.42 -0.04
CA TYR A 92 2.54 4.75 0.33
C TYR A 92 3.65 5.80 0.46
N ALA A 93 4.92 5.39 0.57
CA ALA A 93 6.05 6.31 0.60
C ALA A 93 6.52 6.69 -0.81
N THR A 94 6.96 7.94 -0.97
CA THR A 94 7.57 8.43 -2.21
C THR A 94 8.91 7.71 -2.50
N PRO A 95 9.36 7.64 -3.76
CA PRO A 95 10.64 7.00 -4.09
C PRO A 95 11.81 7.62 -3.32
N LYS A 96 11.83 8.95 -3.22
CA LYS A 96 12.87 9.69 -2.49
C LYS A 96 12.90 9.34 -1.01
N ALA A 97 11.74 9.35 -0.34
CA ALA A 97 11.66 9.03 1.08
C ALA A 97 12.15 7.59 1.35
N PHE A 98 11.76 6.64 0.50
CA PHE A 98 12.18 5.26 0.63
C PHE A 98 13.69 5.06 0.33
N TYR A 99 14.22 5.74 -0.68
CA TYR A 99 15.65 5.73 -1.00
C TYR A 99 16.50 6.25 0.16
N GLU A 100 16.14 7.40 0.73
CA GLU A 100 16.88 7.96 1.87
C GLU A 100 16.75 7.09 3.13
N ALA A 101 15.56 6.50 3.36
CA ALA A 101 15.37 5.56 4.46
C ALA A 101 16.25 4.31 4.35
N LEU A 102 16.40 3.73 3.15
CA LEU A 102 17.28 2.60 2.94
C LEU A 102 18.75 2.97 3.19
N LYS A 103 19.16 4.18 2.81
CA LYS A 103 20.50 4.71 3.13
C LYS A 103 20.70 4.91 4.63
N GLU A 104 19.70 5.48 5.31
CA GLU A 104 19.73 5.67 6.77
C GLU A 104 19.81 4.33 7.52
N ALA A 105 19.15 3.28 7.00
CA ALA A 105 19.29 1.91 7.47
C ALA A 105 20.64 1.25 7.11
N GLY A 106 21.58 1.99 6.52
CA GLY A 106 22.93 1.53 6.18
C GLY A 106 23.05 0.81 4.84
N GLY A 107 22.03 0.90 3.97
CA GLY A 107 22.03 0.34 2.63
C GLY A 107 22.85 1.17 1.65
N THR A 108 23.57 0.48 0.76
CA THR A 108 24.31 1.08 -0.36
C THR A 108 23.52 0.87 -1.66
N PRO A 109 23.18 1.94 -2.39
CA PRO A 109 22.50 1.81 -3.68
C PRO A 109 23.44 1.23 -4.74
N GLY A 110 22.91 0.47 -5.70
CA GLY A 110 23.69 -0.08 -6.80
C GLY A 110 24.07 0.94 -7.86
N GLU A 111 23.12 1.80 -8.27
CA GLU A 111 23.29 2.86 -9.30
C GLU A 111 23.87 2.36 -10.64
N ASN A 112 23.76 1.06 -10.93
CA ASN A 112 24.46 0.41 -12.04
C ASN A 112 23.56 0.04 -13.23
N MET A 113 22.24 0.13 -13.05
CA MET A 113 21.24 -0.24 -14.04
C MET A 113 20.79 0.98 -14.86
N THR A 114 20.83 0.89 -16.18
CA THR A 114 20.34 1.89 -17.13
C THR A 114 19.29 1.26 -18.06
N MET A 115 18.63 2.05 -18.91
CA MET A 115 17.71 1.48 -19.90
C MET A 115 18.42 0.60 -20.94
N ASP A 116 19.69 0.89 -21.22
CA ASP A 116 20.47 0.23 -22.26
C ASP A 116 21.02 -1.12 -21.80
N ASN A 117 21.30 -1.27 -20.49
CA ASN A 117 21.92 -2.48 -19.93
C ASN A 117 20.94 -3.38 -19.15
N LYS A 118 19.67 -2.99 -18.97
CA LYS A 118 18.70 -3.66 -18.09
C LYS A 118 18.45 -5.14 -18.34
N GLU A 119 18.76 -5.65 -19.53
CA GLU A 119 18.58 -7.06 -19.90
C GLU A 119 19.85 -7.90 -19.65
N THR A 120 21.01 -7.26 -19.44
CA THR A 120 22.33 -7.93 -19.34
C THR A 120 23.03 -7.69 -18.01
N THR A 121 22.56 -6.75 -17.21
CA THR A 121 23.12 -6.45 -15.88
C THR A 121 22.13 -6.77 -14.77
N HIS A 122 22.67 -7.04 -13.59
CA HIS A 122 21.91 -7.21 -12.36
C HIS A 122 22.24 -6.08 -11.39
N VAL A 123 21.30 -5.75 -10.50
CA VAL A 123 21.50 -4.74 -9.45
C VAL A 123 22.65 -5.17 -8.52
N THR A 124 23.60 -4.27 -8.26
CA THR A 124 24.78 -4.54 -7.41
C THR A 124 24.67 -3.99 -5.98
N GLY A 125 23.60 -3.28 -5.66
CA GLY A 125 23.42 -2.68 -4.33
C GLY A 125 23.20 -3.69 -3.21
N SER A 126 23.04 -3.16 -1.98
CA SER A 126 22.85 -3.96 -0.76
C SER A 126 21.70 -4.96 -0.92
N LYS A 127 21.97 -6.20 -0.49
CA LYS A 127 20.94 -7.24 -0.41
C LYS A 127 19.97 -6.91 0.72
N LEU A 128 18.68 -7.10 0.46
CA LEU A 128 17.60 -6.83 1.42
C LEU A 128 16.81 -8.09 1.70
N ASP A 129 16.68 -8.43 2.98
CA ASP A 129 15.72 -9.42 3.43
C ASP A 129 14.36 -8.74 3.58
N ILE A 130 13.37 -9.22 2.85
CA ILE A 130 12.03 -8.61 2.82
C ILE A 130 11.03 -9.51 3.53
N SER A 131 10.24 -8.91 4.40
CA SER A 131 9.12 -9.55 5.07
C SER A 131 7.87 -8.70 5.01
N VAL A 132 6.72 -9.36 5.10
CA VAL A 132 5.40 -8.77 5.10
C VAL A 132 4.68 -9.17 6.39
N ASN A 133 3.86 -8.26 6.92
CA ASN A 133 2.98 -8.52 8.04
C ASN A 133 1.65 -7.77 7.86
N TRP A 134 0.57 -8.33 8.37
CA TRP A 134 -0.77 -7.73 8.28
C TRP A 134 -1.58 -8.05 9.54
N GLN A 135 -2.69 -7.34 9.73
CA GLN A 135 -3.57 -7.57 10.87
C GLN A 135 -4.12 -9.00 10.87
N GLY A 136 -3.93 -9.70 11.99
CA GLY A 136 -4.35 -11.10 12.14
C GLY A 136 -3.36 -12.13 11.58
N ALA A 137 -2.23 -11.71 11.00
CA ALA A 137 -1.14 -12.61 10.66
C ALA A 137 -0.55 -13.25 11.92
N ALA A 138 -0.26 -14.55 11.88
CA ALA A 138 0.35 -15.26 13.01
C ALA A 138 1.81 -14.86 13.25
N LYS A 139 2.50 -14.39 12.21
CA LYS A 139 3.89 -13.93 12.20
C LYS A 139 4.12 -12.99 11.03
N ALA A 140 5.27 -12.33 11.01
CA ALA A 140 5.80 -11.79 9.76
C ALA A 140 6.24 -12.95 8.85
N TYR A 141 5.89 -12.87 7.57
CA TYR A 141 6.26 -13.84 6.54
C TYR A 141 7.34 -13.24 5.65
N SER A 142 8.34 -14.02 5.27
CA SER A 142 9.30 -13.62 4.25
C SER A 142 8.60 -13.46 2.89
N PHE A 143 9.17 -12.65 2.00
CA PHE A 143 8.62 -12.49 0.65
C PHE A 143 8.57 -13.81 -0.12
N ASP A 144 9.56 -14.69 0.03
CA ASP A 144 9.56 -16.01 -0.60
C ASP A 144 8.44 -16.95 -0.08
N GLU A 145 7.87 -16.68 1.10
CA GLU A 145 6.72 -17.43 1.64
C GLU A 145 5.38 -16.99 1.04
N VAL A 146 5.28 -15.75 0.54
CA VAL A 146 4.02 -15.14 0.08
C VAL A 146 4.03 -14.76 -1.41
N ILE A 147 5.19 -14.85 -2.06
CA ILE A 147 5.41 -14.52 -3.45
C ILE A 147 6.27 -15.62 -4.07
N VAL A 148 5.87 -16.05 -5.24
CA VAL A 148 6.58 -17.06 -6.02
C VAL A 148 7.29 -16.36 -7.20
N ASP A 149 8.48 -16.84 -7.59
CA ASP A 149 9.08 -16.49 -8.88
C ASP A 149 8.58 -17.46 -9.95
N SER A 150 8.34 -16.99 -11.17
CA SER A 150 7.88 -17.82 -12.30
C SER A 150 8.82 -18.99 -12.57
N ASN A 151 10.10 -18.82 -12.25
CA ASN A 151 11.14 -19.83 -12.48
C ASN A 151 11.40 -20.67 -11.22
N GLY A 152 10.59 -20.53 -10.17
CA GLY A 152 10.69 -21.27 -8.91
C GLY A 152 11.93 -20.92 -8.08
N LYS A 153 12.59 -19.79 -8.36
CA LYS A 153 13.78 -19.35 -7.63
C LYS A 153 13.41 -18.46 -6.44
N LYS A 154 14.29 -18.42 -5.45
CA LYS A 154 14.19 -17.41 -4.38
C LYS A 154 14.45 -16.02 -4.96
N LEU A 155 13.75 -15.02 -4.42
CA LEU A 155 13.88 -13.64 -4.83
C LEU A 155 15.19 -13.04 -4.29
N ASP A 156 16.09 -12.60 -5.18
CA ASP A 156 17.27 -11.81 -4.79
C ASP A 156 16.95 -10.32 -4.84
N MET A 157 16.46 -9.80 -3.72
CA MET A 157 16.03 -8.42 -3.61
C MET A 157 17.20 -7.52 -3.20
N ARG A 158 17.46 -6.45 -3.98
CA ARG A 158 18.59 -5.55 -3.76
C ARG A 158 18.20 -4.09 -3.87
N PHE A 159 18.93 -3.24 -3.17
CA PHE A 159 18.76 -1.79 -3.24
C PHE A 159 19.29 -1.25 -4.58
N GLY A 160 18.38 -1.11 -5.55
CA GLY A 160 18.69 -0.62 -6.90
C GLY A 160 19.29 0.78 -6.93
N GLY A 161 18.68 1.72 -6.22
CA GLY A 161 18.97 3.15 -6.38
C GLY A 161 18.29 3.73 -7.62
N ASN A 162 19.01 4.55 -8.39
CA ASN A 162 18.58 5.28 -9.56
C ASN A 162 17.49 6.32 -9.24
N LEU A 163 17.69 7.09 -8.18
CA LEU A 163 16.69 8.04 -7.68
C LEU A 163 16.26 9.05 -8.76
N THR A 164 17.20 9.60 -9.54
CA THR A 164 16.89 10.56 -10.60
C THR A 164 15.89 9.97 -11.61
N ALA A 165 16.16 8.76 -12.09
CA ALA A 165 15.26 8.08 -13.04
C ALA A 165 13.91 7.69 -12.40
N ALA A 166 13.91 7.40 -11.09
CA ALA A 166 12.71 7.13 -10.31
C ALA A 166 11.83 8.39 -10.19
N GLU A 167 12.41 9.55 -9.88
CA GLU A 167 11.71 10.83 -9.76
C GLU A 167 11.19 11.33 -11.12
N GLU A 168 12.05 11.37 -12.15
CA GLU A 168 11.69 11.87 -13.49
C GLU A 168 10.51 11.11 -14.10
N LYS A 169 10.45 9.79 -13.88
CA LYS A 169 9.43 8.92 -14.50
C LYS A 169 8.29 8.59 -13.54
N LYS A 170 8.29 9.18 -12.33
CA LYS A 170 7.42 8.79 -11.21
C LYS A 170 7.38 7.26 -11.03
N ARG A 171 8.53 6.63 -11.19
CA ARG A 171 8.71 5.19 -11.01
C ARG A 171 9.24 4.99 -9.61
N VAL A 172 8.69 4.03 -8.88
CA VAL A 172 9.31 3.62 -7.63
C VAL A 172 9.94 2.28 -7.85
N ALA A 173 11.21 2.24 -7.43
CA ALA A 173 12.17 1.23 -7.77
C ALA A 173 11.82 -0.09 -7.09
N TRP A 174 10.98 -0.91 -7.71
CA TRP A 174 11.00 -2.37 -7.59
C TRP A 174 10.45 -2.99 -8.87
N CYS A 175 11.34 -3.27 -9.84
CA CYS A 175 11.04 -4.17 -10.95
C CYS A 175 11.71 -5.51 -10.66
N VAL A 176 10.97 -6.44 -10.08
CA VAL A 176 11.36 -7.85 -10.04
C VAL A 176 10.27 -8.61 -10.76
N TRP A 177 10.67 -9.41 -11.76
CA TRP A 177 9.80 -10.42 -12.35
C TRP A 177 9.28 -11.30 -11.21
N ILE A 178 8.01 -11.15 -10.89
CA ILE A 178 7.31 -11.83 -9.81
C ILE A 178 6.10 -12.51 -10.44
N ALA A 179 6.18 -13.82 -10.64
CA ALA A 179 4.97 -14.60 -10.87
C ALA A 179 4.30 -14.83 -9.53
N ALA A 180 3.51 -13.86 -9.07
CA ALA A 180 2.71 -14.03 -7.87
C ALA A 180 1.62 -15.09 -8.12
N ARG A 181 2.02 -16.36 -8.03
CA ARG A 181 1.10 -17.47 -7.85
C ARG A 181 0.83 -17.58 -6.36
N SER A 182 -0.28 -16.99 -5.97
CA SER A 182 -0.88 -16.96 -4.62
C SER A 182 -0.25 -15.99 -3.62
N ALA A 183 -0.52 -14.70 -3.80
CA ALA A 183 -0.70 -13.86 -2.62
C ALA A 183 -1.96 -14.35 -1.88
N SER A 184 -1.79 -14.79 -0.62
CA SER A 184 -2.87 -15.33 0.20
C SER A 184 -4.06 -14.36 0.27
N SER A 185 -5.28 -14.87 0.04
CA SER A 185 -6.54 -14.13 0.18
C SER A 185 -6.79 -13.61 1.61
N ALA A 186 -5.97 -14.00 2.58
CA ALA A 186 -6.01 -13.52 3.96
C ALA A 186 -5.32 -12.15 4.17
N MET A 187 -4.59 -11.62 3.18
CA MET A 187 -4.00 -10.28 3.27
C MET A 187 -5.09 -9.21 3.15
N GLN A 188 -5.42 -8.57 4.27
CA GLN A 188 -6.35 -7.42 4.30
C GLN A 188 -5.79 -6.23 3.49
N HIS A 189 -6.64 -5.24 3.21
CA HIS A 189 -6.35 -4.10 2.32
C HIS A 189 -5.04 -3.37 2.64
N THR A 190 -4.63 -3.29 3.89
CA THR A 190 -3.43 -2.58 4.32
C THR A 190 -2.52 -3.51 5.10
N LEU A 191 -1.23 -3.46 4.78
CA LEU A 191 -0.18 -4.30 5.35
C LEU A 191 1.11 -3.50 5.49
N MET A 192 2.07 -4.05 6.23
CA MET A 192 3.42 -3.50 6.30
C MET A 192 4.39 -4.41 5.57
N VAL A 193 5.33 -3.79 4.86
CA VAL A 193 6.52 -4.48 4.35
C VAL A 193 7.73 -3.94 5.09
N ARG A 194 8.62 -4.83 5.50
CA ARG A 194 9.88 -4.52 6.16
C ARG A 194 11.03 -5.00 5.28
N TRP A 195 11.99 -4.12 5.05
CA TRP A 195 13.27 -4.41 4.43
C TRP A 195 14.35 -4.33 5.49
N LYS A 196 15.14 -5.39 5.64
CA LYS A 196 16.33 -5.41 6.47
C LYS A 196 17.56 -5.48 5.58
N ASN A 197 18.56 -4.65 5.85
CA ASN A 197 19.86 -4.80 5.19
C ASN A 197 20.52 -6.11 5.62
N ALA A 198 20.70 -7.05 4.69
CA ALA A 198 21.18 -8.39 5.01
C ALA A 198 22.66 -8.43 5.41
N ALA A 199 23.41 -7.36 5.14
CA ALA A 199 24.84 -7.26 5.44
C ALA A 199 25.13 -6.62 6.80
N LYS A 200 24.10 -6.28 7.58
CA LYS A 200 24.21 -5.55 8.85
C LYS A 200 23.47 -6.24 9.99
#